data_AF-A0A6J4IM48-F1
#
_entry.id   AF-A0A6J4IM48-F1
#
_cell.length_a   1.000
_cell.length_b   1.000
_cell.length_c   1.000
_cell.angle_alpha   90.00
_cell.angle_beta   90.00
_cell.angle_gamma   90.00
#
_symmetry.space_group_name_H-M   'P 1'
#
loop_
_entity.id
_entity.type
_entity.pdbx_description
1 polymer ?
#
loop_
_entity_poly.entity_id
_entity_poly.type
_entity_poly.pdbx_seq_one_letter_code
_entity_poly.pdbx_strand_id
1 'polypeptide(L)' 'MVDVDAHPERADSAGIILTPTLVRYWPLPVARLYGHLDDESQARRVLGSTSPCQL' A
#
# COMPACT_ATOMS: atom_id res chain seq x y z
N MET A 1 1.72 9.38 -2.88
CA MET A 1 3.09 8.99 -2.47
C MET A 1 3.52 9.93 -1.35
N VAL A 2 4.15 9.40 -0.30
CA VAL A 2 4.72 10.20 0.79
C VAL A 2 6.22 9.95 0.73
N ASP A 3 7.00 11.02 0.67
CA ASP A 3 8.44 10.95 0.83
C ASP A 3 8.75 10.89 2.33
N VAL A 4 9.39 9.80 2.75
CA VAL A 4 9.66 9.52 4.18
C VAL A 4 10.81 10.37 4.70
N ASP A 5 11.78 10.72 3.85
CA ASP A 5 12.92 11.55 4.27
C ASP A 5 12.49 13.01 4.47
N ALA A 6 11.52 13.48 3.66
CA ALA A 6 10.94 14.82 3.80
C ALA A 6 9.87 14.92 4.90
N HIS A 7 9.15 13.82 5.20
CA HIS A 7 8.00 13.79 6.11
C HIS A 7 8.02 12.55 7.04
N PRO A 8 9.04 12.41 7.91
CA PRO A 8 9.17 11.25 8.79
C PRO A 8 7.98 11.07 9.76
N GLU A 9 7.34 12.17 10.17
CA GLU A 9 6.17 12.17 11.06
C GLU A 9 4.96 11.42 10.47
N ARG A 10 4.85 11.42 9.13
CA ARG A 10 3.76 10.71 8.44
C ARG A 10 4.02 9.21 8.38
N ALA A 11 5.28 8.79 8.28
CA ALA A 11 5.66 7.38 8.34
C ALA A 11 5.44 6.82 9.75
N ASP A 12 5.86 7.57 10.77
CA ASP A 12 5.68 7.20 12.18
C ASP A 12 4.19 7.07 12.55
N SER A 13 3.38 8.08 12.21
CA SER A 13 1.93 8.06 12.44
C SER A 13 1.21 6.90 11.74
N ALA A 14 1.76 6.40 10.63
CA ALA A 14 1.22 5.27 9.88
C ALA A 14 1.78 3.90 10.33
N GLY A 15 2.76 3.89 11.25
CA GLY A 15 3.48 2.70 11.70
C GLY A 15 4.36 2.08 10.61
N ILE A 16 4.93 2.90 9.72
CA ILE A 16 5.78 2.44 8.61
C ILE A 16 7.23 2.33 9.10
N ILE A 17 7.72 1.09 9.15
CA ILE A 17 9.11 0.77 9.54
C ILE A 17 10.00 0.34 8.36
N LEU A 18 9.42 0.20 7.17
CA LEU A 18 10.09 -0.28 5.95
C LEU A 18 9.66 0.56 4.75
N THR A 19 10.59 0.85 3.85
CA THR A 19 10.33 1.52 2.57
C THR A 19 10.80 0.64 1.41
N PRO A 20 10.06 0.62 0.27
CA PRO A 20 8.76 1.26 0.04
C PRO A 20 7.58 0.48 0.69
N THR A 21 6.53 1.19 1.09
CA THR A 21 5.28 0.59 1.63
C THR A 21 4.05 1.21 0.94
N LEU A 22 3.18 0.37 0.39
CA LEU A 22 1.87 0.76 -0.12
C LEU A 22 0.79 0.46 0.92
N VAL A 23 -0.06 1.43 1.22
CA VAL A 23 -1.17 1.29 2.17
C VAL A 23 -2.49 1.62 1.49
N ARG A 24 -3.44 0.68 1.51
CA ARG A 24 -4.84 0.92 1.17
C ARG A 24 -5.61 1.10 2.48
N TYR A 25 -5.90 2.35 2.82
CA TYR A 25 -6.62 2.68 4.07
C TYR A 25 -8.13 2.41 3.96
N TRP A 26 -8.72 2.56 2.77
CA TRP A 26 -10.11 2.27 2.48
C TRP A 26 -10.29 1.54 1.13
N PRO A 27 -11.34 0.71 0.98
CA PRO A 27 -12.27 0.28 2.02
C PRO A 27 -11.66 -0.63 3.07
N LEU A 28 -12.27 -0.70 4.25
CA LEU A 28 -11.81 -1.60 5.32
C LEU A 28 -11.92 -3.08 4.88
N PRO A 29 -11.03 -3.97 5.37
CA PRO A 29 -9.91 -3.70 6.28
C PRO A 29 -8.74 -2.99 5.58
N VAL A 30 -7.94 -2.25 6.36
CA VAL A 30 -6.69 -1.64 5.88
C VAL A 30 -5.76 -2.74 5.36
N ALA A 31 -5.24 -2.58 4.15
CA ALA A 31 -4.27 -3.49 3.55
C ALA A 31 -2.92 -2.80 3.36
N ARG A 32 -1.82 -3.55 3.50
CA ARG A 32 -0.44 -3.06 3.36
C ARG A 32 0.36 -4.01 2.47
N LEU A 33 1.21 -3.47 1.60
CA LEU A 33 2.23 -4.18 0.83
C LEU A 33 3.59 -3.56 1.14
N TYR A 34 4.52 -4.38 1.63
CA TYR A 34 5.89 -3.98 1.95
C TYR A 34 6.83 -4.44 0.84
N GLY A 35 7.65 -3.52 0.32
CA GLY A 35 8.51 -3.79 -0.82
C GLY A 35 7.75 -4.19 -2.09
N HIS A 36 8.49 -4.64 -3.10
CA HIS A 36 7.98 -5.27 -4.34
C HIS A 36 6.80 -4.54 -4.99
N LEU A 37 6.85 -3.20 -5.03
CA LEU A 37 5.84 -2.39 -5.72
C LEU A 37 5.98 -2.46 -7.26
N ASP A 38 7.02 -3.13 -7.76
CA ASP A 38 7.22 -3.47 -9.16
C ASP A 38 6.34 -4.65 -9.62
N ASP A 39 5.84 -5.48 -8.69
CA ASP A 39 4.87 -6.53 -9.01
C ASP A 39 3.45 -5.93 -9.08
N GLU A 40 3.03 -5.61 -10.29
CA GLU A 40 1.71 -5.03 -10.57
C GLU A 40 0.57 -5.92 -10.03
N SER A 41 0.72 -7.25 -10.06
CA SER A 41 -0.33 -8.17 -9.61
C SER A 41 -0.54 -8.06 -8.11
N GLN A 42 0.55 -7.97 -7.33
CA GLN A 42 0.49 -7.73 -5.89
C GLN A 42 -0.10 -6.37 -5.56
N ALA A 43 0.34 -5.32 -6.27
CA ALA A 43 -0.17 -3.97 -6.07
C ALA A 43 -1.69 -3.90 -6.35
N ARG A 44 -2.16 -4.47 -7.47
CA ARG A 44 -3.59 -4.53 -7.83
C ARG A 44 -4.42 -5.31 -6.82
N ARG A 45 -3.89 -6.41 -6.30
CA ARG A 45 -4.54 -7.20 -5.23
C ARG A 45 -4.73 -6.36 -3.96
N VAL A 46 -3.71 -5.62 -3.54
CA VAL A 46 -3.79 -4.76 -2.36
C VAL A 46 -4.71 -3.57 -2.60
N LEU A 47 -4.73 -3.01 -3.81
CA LEU A 47 -5.62 -1.91 -4.17
C LEU A 47 -7.09 -2.32 -4.31
N GLY A 48 -7.40 -3.62 -4.32
CA GLY A 48 -8.77 -4.12 -4.47
C GLY A 48 -9.31 -3.93 -5.88
N SER A 49 -8.45 -3.70 -6.89
CA SER A 49 -8.83 -3.71 -8.29
C SER A 49 -8.94 -5.16 -8.78
N THR A 50 -9.83 -5.94 -8.17
CA THR A 50 -10.28 -7.19 -8.74
C THR A 50 -11.09 -6.81 -9.98
N SER A 51 -10.62 -7.19 -11.17
CA SER A 51 -11.54 -7.30 -12.30
C SER A 51 -12.73 -8.15 -11.81
N PRO A 52 -13.99 -7.76 -12.03
CA PRO A 52 -15.11 -8.60 -11.64
C PRO A 52 -14.89 -9.98 -12.24
N CYS A 53 -15.04 -11.02 -11.42
CA CYS A 53 -15.11 -12.40 -11.88
C CYS A 53 -16.09 -12.43 -13.06
N GLN A 54 -15.60 -12.69 -14.27
CA GLN A 54 -16.46 -13.18 -15.34
C GLN A 54 -16.72 -14.64 -14.99
N LEU A 55 -17.84 -14.88 -14.28
CA LEU A 55 -18.52 -16.17 -14.17
C LEU A 55 -19.42 -16.36 -15.39
#